data_AF-A0A7T2S1K7-F1
#
_entry.id   AF-A0A7T2S1K7-F1
#
_cell.length_a   1.000
_cell.length_b   1.000
_cell.length_c   1.000
_cell.angle_alpha   90.00
_cell.angle_beta   90.00
_cell.angle_gamma   90.00
#
_symmetry.space_group_name_H-M   'P 1'
#
loop_
_entity.id
_entity.type
_entity.pdbx_description
1 polymer ?
#
loop_
_entity_poly.entity_id
_entity_poly.type
_entity_poly.pdbx_seq_one_letter_code
_entity_poly.pdbx_strand_id
1 'polypeptide(L)'
;MSVKFTNKGGSRFDGNGGSGLHGNQQESGKTVRIPSQPSDTGAPGETEGTGKGIGQLRNESDAILPSEGAILDLWNGLIYLKEANPNIIKSVEWHNQSGEFSRTSPPCSRVSLPELDENASEIEKDATCSWINKNGLPGPRSVFIFRIATQNLQGYIFEVQRAKRKDENGTIKEESFRGLIAIPATGSDITKWLGAVIYAISAECGMMKKVIKRILPISLHTDHYKRTKRGIDSEAGHATAFNALEKLGIEGLAYLKPNRETQA
;
A
#
# COMPACT_ATOMS: atom_id res chain seq x y z
N MET A 1 -45.66 -25.19 -28.22
CA MET A 1 -45.55 -26.04 -29.43
C MET A 1 -45.46 -25.14 -30.65
N SER A 2 -44.30 -25.09 -31.29
CA SER A 2 -44.16 -24.81 -32.73
C SER A 2 -42.75 -25.23 -33.13
N VAL A 3 -42.66 -26.00 -34.20
CA VAL A 3 -41.46 -26.70 -34.69
C VAL A 3 -40.96 -25.98 -35.93
N LYS A 4 -39.64 -25.81 -36.08
CA LYS A 4 -38.98 -25.76 -37.40
C LYS A 4 -37.63 -26.48 -37.33
N PHE A 5 -37.41 -27.35 -38.32
CA PHE A 5 -36.25 -28.21 -38.50
C PHE A 5 -35.46 -27.81 -39.76
N THR A 6 -34.17 -28.21 -39.76
CA THR A 6 -33.22 -28.41 -40.89
C THR A 6 -32.61 -27.14 -41.51
N ASN A 7 -31.36 -27.12 -42.03
CA ASN A 7 -30.52 -28.21 -42.53
C ASN A 7 -29.01 -27.83 -42.62
N LYS A 8 -28.16 -28.84 -42.42
CA LYS A 8 -26.87 -29.20 -43.09
C LYS A 8 -25.74 -28.17 -43.33
N GLY A 9 -24.54 -28.59 -42.89
CA GLY A 9 -23.34 -28.53 -43.74
C GLY A 9 -22.00 -28.44 -42.99
N GLY A 10 -21.24 -29.54 -42.92
CA GLY A 10 -19.77 -29.48 -42.82
C GLY A 10 -19.12 -30.22 -41.64
N SER A 11 -18.91 -31.53 -41.77
CA SER A 11 -17.80 -32.21 -41.09
C SER A 11 -17.24 -33.31 -41.98
N ARG A 12 -15.91 -33.26 -42.21
CA ARG A 12 -14.96 -34.38 -42.37
C ARG A 12 -13.64 -33.87 -42.94
N PHE A 13 -12.53 -34.13 -42.25
CA PHE A 13 -11.42 -34.94 -42.78
C PHE A 13 -10.53 -35.40 -41.61
N ASP A 14 -10.55 -36.71 -41.37
CA ASP A 14 -9.55 -37.48 -40.62
C ASP A 14 -8.57 -38.12 -41.62
N GLY A 15 -7.35 -38.43 -41.18
CA GLY A 15 -6.38 -39.29 -41.87
C GLY A 15 -4.97 -38.67 -41.88
N ASN A 16 -4.06 -38.92 -40.93
CA ASN A 16 -3.39 -40.14 -40.45
C ASN A 16 -2.13 -40.54 -41.26
N GLY A 17 -1.01 -40.72 -40.53
CA GLY A 17 0.03 -41.70 -40.85
C GLY A 17 1.42 -41.16 -41.23
N GLY A 18 2.46 -41.60 -40.50
CA GLY A 18 3.81 -41.71 -41.09
C GLY A 18 5.01 -41.56 -40.17
N SER A 19 5.31 -42.61 -39.40
CA SER A 19 6.51 -42.89 -38.60
C SER A 19 7.85 -42.93 -39.36
N GLY A 20 8.95 -42.60 -38.68
CA GLY A 20 10.33 -42.90 -39.12
C GLY A 20 11.38 -42.63 -38.03
N LEU A 21 11.98 -43.71 -37.53
CA LEU A 21 13.03 -43.82 -36.49
C LEU A 21 14.44 -43.56 -37.06
N HIS A 22 15.31 -42.86 -36.32
CA HIS A 22 16.70 -43.22 -35.94
C HIS A 22 17.50 -41.99 -35.47
N GLY A 23 18.29 -42.15 -34.41
CA GLY A 23 19.38 -41.23 -34.08
C GLY A 23 19.73 -41.15 -32.58
N ASN A 24 20.67 -41.98 -32.15
CA ASN A 24 21.37 -41.93 -30.85
C ASN A 24 21.91 -40.53 -30.51
N GLN A 25 21.85 -40.14 -29.23
CA GLN A 25 23.03 -39.60 -28.52
C GLN A 25 22.82 -39.60 -27.01
N GLN A 26 23.89 -39.98 -26.33
CA GLN A 26 24.09 -40.19 -24.91
C GLN A 26 25.07 -39.10 -24.45
N GLU A 27 24.75 -38.33 -23.41
CA GLU A 27 25.66 -37.56 -22.53
C GLU A 27 24.78 -36.77 -21.53
N SER A 28 24.80 -37.01 -20.22
CA SER A 28 25.84 -36.76 -19.19
C SER A 28 25.85 -35.31 -18.65
N GLY A 29 25.64 -35.18 -17.33
CA GLY A 29 25.97 -34.02 -16.49
C GLY A 29 24.80 -33.05 -16.24
N LYS A 30 24.46 -32.61 -15.02
CA LYS A 30 25.17 -32.57 -13.74
C LYS A 30 24.15 -32.61 -12.58
N THR A 31 24.28 -33.59 -11.69
CA THR A 31 23.84 -33.49 -10.29
C THR A 31 25.03 -32.95 -9.50
N VAL A 32 24.91 -31.75 -8.93
CA VAL A 32 25.92 -31.23 -8.00
C VAL A 32 25.65 -31.80 -6.62
N ARG A 33 26.46 -32.79 -6.23
CA ARG A 33 26.69 -33.17 -4.82
C ARG A 33 27.78 -32.25 -4.28
N ILE A 34 27.51 -31.56 -3.18
CA ILE A 34 28.57 -30.94 -2.37
C ILE A 34 28.99 -31.97 -1.30
N PRO A 35 30.29 -32.30 -1.18
CA PRO A 35 30.76 -33.33 -0.26
C PRO A 35 30.86 -32.82 1.18
N SER A 36 30.46 -33.69 2.09
CA SER A 36 30.87 -33.71 3.50
C SER A 36 32.23 -34.39 3.63
N GLN A 37 33.11 -33.86 4.48
CA GLN A 37 33.99 -34.57 5.42
C GLN A 37 34.92 -33.57 6.16
N PRO A 38 35.47 -33.96 7.34
CA PRO A 38 35.43 -33.15 8.56
C PRO A 38 36.82 -32.72 9.04
N SER A 39 36.86 -31.89 10.09
CA SER A 39 38.05 -31.78 10.94
C SER A 39 37.62 -31.70 12.40
N ASP A 40 38.00 -32.76 13.13
CA ASP A 40 37.89 -32.93 14.57
C ASP A 40 38.73 -31.89 15.33
N THR A 41 38.07 -31.14 16.20
CA THR A 41 38.63 -30.77 17.50
C THR A 41 37.51 -30.86 18.53
N GLY A 42 37.51 -31.94 19.30
CA GLY A 42 36.63 -32.09 20.45
C GLY A 42 37.17 -31.39 21.68
N ALA A 43 36.28 -30.78 22.45
CA ALA A 43 36.28 -30.86 23.90
C ALA A 43 34.81 -30.88 24.37
N PRO A 44 34.39 -31.86 25.21
CA PRO A 44 33.00 -32.11 25.53
C PRO A 44 32.55 -31.29 26.73
N GLY A 45 31.35 -30.72 26.64
CA GLY A 45 30.66 -30.06 27.73
C GLY A 45 29.17 -30.17 27.54
N GLU A 46 28.60 -31.32 27.89
CA GLU A 46 27.17 -31.41 28.16
C GLU A 46 26.89 -30.73 29.50
N THR A 47 26.11 -29.65 29.48
CA THR A 47 25.25 -29.28 30.60
C THR A 47 23.90 -28.92 30.02
N GLU A 48 22.92 -29.76 30.34
CA GLU A 48 21.50 -29.53 30.08
C GLU A 48 21.09 -28.16 30.63
N GLY A 49 20.51 -27.33 29.75
CA GLY A 49 19.96 -26.02 30.08
C GLY A 49 18.49 -25.97 29.71
N THR A 50 17.63 -26.34 30.65
CA THR A 50 16.19 -26.09 30.62
C THR A 50 15.88 -24.60 30.52
N GLY A 51 14.98 -24.23 29.59
CA GLY A 51 14.08 -23.09 29.80
C GLY A 51 14.25 -21.88 28.89
N LYS A 52 13.46 -21.87 27.81
CA LYS A 52 12.76 -20.72 27.20
C LYS A 52 13.55 -19.39 27.08
N GLY A 53 14.50 -19.37 26.16
CA GLY A 53 14.89 -18.15 25.45
C GLY A 53 14.14 -18.07 24.12
N ILE A 54 12.91 -17.53 24.12
CA ILE A 54 12.20 -17.24 22.88
C ILE A 54 12.85 -16.01 22.27
N GLY A 55 13.92 -16.20 21.50
CA GLY A 55 14.38 -15.21 20.55
C GLY A 55 13.26 -14.99 19.54
N GLN A 56 12.47 -13.92 19.71
CA GLN A 56 11.58 -13.45 18.65
C GLN A 56 12.47 -12.96 17.49
N LEU A 57 12.84 -13.89 16.62
CA LEU A 57 13.17 -13.57 15.24
C LEU A 57 11.89 -13.02 14.60
N ARG A 58 11.71 -11.70 14.70
CA ARG A 58 10.80 -10.99 13.80
C ARG A 58 11.39 -11.11 12.42
N ASN A 59 10.92 -12.10 11.67
CA ASN A 59 11.17 -12.20 10.26
C ASN A 59 10.33 -11.09 9.58
N GLU A 60 10.86 -9.87 9.54
CA GLU A 60 10.31 -8.80 8.72
C GLU A 60 10.50 -9.21 7.27
N SER A 61 9.45 -9.82 6.71
CA SER A 61 9.42 -10.21 5.31
C SER A 61 9.18 -8.95 4.48
N ASP A 62 10.26 -8.34 4.02
CA ASP A 62 10.27 -7.40 2.90
C ASP A 62 9.85 -8.15 1.63
N ALA A 63 8.53 -8.24 1.40
CA ALA A 63 7.87 -8.26 0.08
C ALA A 63 6.45 -8.84 0.20
N ILE A 64 5.44 -8.01 0.45
CA ILE A 64 4.07 -8.33 -0.01
C ILE A 64 3.39 -7.05 -0.49
N LEU A 65 3.45 -6.84 -1.81
CA LEU A 65 3.07 -5.59 -2.46
C LEU A 65 1.88 -5.67 -3.44
N PRO A 66 0.67 -6.18 -3.08
CA PRO A 66 -0.52 -6.00 -3.92
C PRO A 66 -1.30 -4.72 -3.61
N SER A 67 -1.36 -4.25 -2.35
CA SER A 67 -2.17 -3.08 -1.95
C SER A 67 -1.42 -1.75 -2.02
N GLU A 68 -0.09 -1.75 -2.14
CA GLU A 68 0.65 -0.50 -2.25
C GLU A 68 0.66 0.07 -3.67
N GLY A 69 0.11 -0.61 -4.68
CA GLY A 69 -0.07 0.01 -6.00
C GLY A 69 -0.77 1.37 -5.89
N ALA A 70 -1.84 1.47 -5.12
CA ALA A 70 -2.54 2.76 -4.95
C ALA A 70 -1.82 3.77 -4.02
N ILE A 71 -0.98 3.31 -3.09
CA ILE A 71 -0.16 4.18 -2.25
C ILE A 71 1.01 4.73 -3.06
N LEU A 72 1.66 3.85 -3.82
CA LEU A 72 2.71 4.17 -4.78
C LEU A 72 2.17 5.10 -5.88
N ASP A 73 0.96 4.86 -6.39
CA ASP A 73 0.25 5.76 -7.30
C ASP A 73 0.10 7.15 -6.66
N LEU A 74 -0.40 7.23 -5.41
CA LEU A 74 -0.52 8.50 -4.72
C LEU A 74 0.84 9.20 -4.54
N TRP A 75 1.87 8.46 -4.12
CA TRP A 75 3.23 8.96 -3.98
C TRP A 75 3.78 9.50 -5.31
N ASN A 76 3.68 8.71 -6.38
CA ASN A 76 4.11 9.09 -7.72
C ASN A 76 3.38 10.35 -8.20
N GLY A 77 2.06 10.43 -7.97
CA GLY A 77 1.27 11.62 -8.26
C GLY A 77 1.73 12.86 -7.48
N LEU A 78 2.10 12.71 -6.20
CA LEU A 78 2.63 13.81 -5.38
C LEU A 78 4.02 14.26 -5.85
N ILE A 79 4.90 13.31 -6.19
CA ILE A 79 6.24 13.61 -6.72
C ILE A 79 6.13 14.30 -8.08
N TYR A 80 5.30 13.79 -8.99
CA TYR A 80 5.02 14.39 -10.29
C TYR A 80 4.53 15.84 -10.14
N LEU A 81 3.57 16.10 -9.25
CA LEU A 81 3.07 17.47 -9.01
C LEU A 81 4.14 18.38 -8.40
N LYS A 82 5.02 17.86 -7.54
CA LYS A 82 6.16 18.62 -7.01
C LYS A 82 7.14 18.99 -8.12
N GLU A 83 7.49 18.05 -9.00
CA GLU A 83 8.41 18.27 -10.11
C GLU A 83 7.85 19.25 -11.15
N ALA A 84 6.54 19.20 -11.40
CA ALA A 84 5.85 20.18 -12.24
C ALA A 84 5.78 21.57 -11.61
N ASN A 85 5.79 21.65 -10.28
CA ASN A 85 5.51 22.88 -9.53
C ASN A 85 6.54 23.16 -8.42
N PRO A 86 7.86 23.19 -8.70
CA PRO A 86 8.90 23.34 -7.66
C PRO A 86 8.85 24.71 -6.96
N ASN A 87 8.22 25.70 -7.59
CA ASN A 87 8.00 27.01 -6.99
C ASN A 87 6.89 26.99 -5.93
N ILE A 88 5.93 26.07 -6.04
CA ILE A 88 4.77 25.94 -5.15
C ILE A 88 5.04 24.88 -4.07
N ILE A 89 5.41 23.66 -4.48
CA ILE A 89 5.65 22.53 -3.57
C ILE A 89 7.16 22.39 -3.34
N LYS A 90 7.59 22.67 -2.11
CA LYS A 90 9.00 22.65 -1.71
C LYS A 90 9.46 21.26 -1.33
N SER A 91 8.64 20.50 -0.61
CA SER A 91 8.94 19.11 -0.29
C SER A 91 7.69 18.24 -0.24
N VAL A 92 7.92 16.97 -0.56
CA VAL A 92 7.01 15.86 -0.35
C VAL A 92 7.84 14.80 0.38
N GLU A 93 7.39 14.41 1.57
CA GLU A 93 8.08 13.48 2.46
C GLU A 93 7.08 12.48 3.02
N TRP A 94 7.55 11.31 3.44
CA TRP A 94 6.72 10.30 4.11
C TRP A 94 7.24 10.03 5.52
N HIS A 95 6.33 9.79 6.46
CA HIS A 95 6.65 9.51 7.86
C HIS A 95 7.09 8.06 8.03
N ASN A 96 8.28 7.85 8.57
CA ASN A 96 8.84 6.53 8.81
C ASN A 96 8.47 5.98 10.20
N GLN A 97 8.85 4.74 10.48
CA GLN A 97 8.62 4.09 11.77
C GLN A 97 9.47 4.67 12.92
N SER A 98 10.59 5.34 12.62
CA SER A 98 11.41 6.02 13.63
C SER A 98 10.82 7.38 14.07
N GLY A 99 9.70 7.83 13.47
CA GLY A 99 9.08 9.11 13.79
C GLY A 99 9.61 10.29 12.97
N GLU A 100 10.40 10.02 11.94
CA GLU A 100 11.04 11.03 11.09
C GLU A 100 10.42 11.08 9.70
N PHE A 101 10.68 12.15 8.97
CA PHE A 101 10.21 12.33 7.60
C PHE A 101 11.32 12.08 6.59
N SER A 102 11.05 11.19 5.63
CA SER A 102 12.00 10.79 4.59
C SER A 102 11.55 11.24 3.20
N ARG A 103 12.52 11.52 2.33
CA ARG A 103 12.33 11.82 0.89
C ARG A 103 12.69 10.64 0.00
N THR A 104 13.15 9.54 0.58
CA THR A 104 13.53 8.35 -0.17
C THR A 104 12.34 7.78 -0.92
N SER A 105 12.60 7.11 -2.03
CA SER A 105 11.57 6.54 -2.89
C SER A 105 11.86 5.06 -3.14
N PRO A 106 10.84 4.18 -3.16
CA PRO A 106 9.45 4.48 -2.78
C PRO A 106 9.29 4.65 -1.25
N PRO A 107 8.12 5.08 -0.75
CA PRO A 107 7.81 5.03 0.67
C PRO A 107 7.81 3.59 1.17
N CYS A 108 8.74 3.24 2.06
CA CYS A 108 8.95 1.85 2.48
C CYS A 108 8.31 1.51 3.84
N SER A 109 7.86 2.49 4.61
CA SER A 109 7.32 2.23 5.95
C SER A 109 5.93 2.79 6.14
N ARG A 110 5.19 2.09 6.99
CA ARG A 110 3.80 2.35 7.36
C ARG A 110 3.70 2.46 8.87
N VAL A 111 2.80 3.32 9.34
CA VAL A 111 2.55 3.54 10.77
C VAL A 111 1.42 2.62 11.22
N SER A 112 1.67 1.81 12.24
CA SER A 112 0.66 0.93 12.83
C SER A 112 -0.44 1.75 13.47
N LEU A 113 -1.69 1.30 13.28
CA LEU A 113 -2.83 1.89 13.96
C LEU A 113 -2.93 1.30 15.38
N PRO A 114 -3.05 2.14 16.43
CA PRO A 114 -3.13 1.66 17.80
C PRO A 114 -4.50 1.06 18.10
N GLU A 115 -4.55 0.18 19.08
CA GLU A 115 -5.77 -0.20 19.79
C GLU A 115 -6.31 0.98 20.62
N LEU A 116 -7.57 0.90 21.02
CA LEU A 116 -8.17 1.94 21.86
C LEU A 116 -7.76 1.77 23.32
N ASP A 117 -7.60 2.90 24.00
CA ASP A 117 -7.26 2.91 25.43
C ASP A 117 -8.45 2.49 26.30
N GLU A 118 -8.22 2.42 27.61
CA GLU A 118 -9.18 1.96 28.60
C GLU A 118 -10.46 2.82 28.68
N ASN A 119 -10.44 4.07 28.21
CA ASN A 119 -11.59 4.96 28.24
C ASN A 119 -12.63 4.64 27.15
N ALA A 120 -12.27 3.85 26.13
CA ALA A 120 -13.21 3.40 25.11
C ALA A 120 -14.11 2.28 25.65
N SER A 121 -15.35 2.21 25.16
CA SER A 121 -16.24 1.10 25.49
C SER A 121 -15.75 -0.21 24.87
N GLU A 122 -16.10 -1.34 25.46
CA GLU A 122 -15.74 -2.67 24.93
C GLU A 122 -16.25 -2.88 23.49
N ILE A 123 -17.43 -2.34 23.17
CA ILE A 123 -17.99 -2.39 21.80
C ILE A 123 -17.09 -1.64 20.82
N GLU A 124 -16.56 -0.47 21.19
CA GLU A 124 -15.65 0.31 20.35
C GLU A 124 -14.30 -0.37 20.19
N LYS A 125 -13.78 -0.98 21.28
CA LYS A 125 -12.53 -1.76 21.25
C LYS A 125 -12.65 -2.95 20.32
N ASP A 126 -13.72 -3.74 20.43
CA ASP A 126 -13.98 -4.90 19.59
C ASP A 126 -14.13 -4.51 18.11
N ALA A 127 -14.91 -3.46 17.84
CA ALA A 127 -15.08 -2.94 16.48
C ALA A 127 -13.74 -2.48 15.87
N THR A 128 -12.94 -1.76 16.65
CA THR A 128 -11.62 -1.26 16.22
C THR A 128 -10.63 -2.41 16.00
N CYS A 129 -10.56 -3.36 16.93
CA CYS A 129 -9.69 -4.53 16.83
C CYS A 129 -10.04 -5.39 15.60
N SER A 130 -11.33 -5.66 15.39
CA SER A 130 -11.83 -6.38 14.21
C SER A 130 -11.52 -5.64 12.91
N TRP A 131 -11.66 -4.31 12.91
CA TRP A 131 -11.32 -3.49 11.77
C TRP A 131 -9.81 -3.53 11.48
N ILE A 132 -8.95 -3.30 12.48
CA ILE A 132 -7.47 -3.32 12.31
C ILE A 132 -7.00 -4.68 11.79
N ASN A 133 -7.53 -5.78 12.33
CA ASN A 133 -7.12 -7.15 12.00
C ASN A 133 -7.96 -7.79 10.89
N LYS A 134 -8.63 -6.97 10.06
CA LYS A 134 -9.56 -7.45 9.04
C LYS A 134 -8.88 -8.33 7.98
N ASN A 135 -9.53 -9.45 7.68
CA ASN A 135 -9.13 -10.35 6.59
C ASN A 135 -9.00 -9.61 5.25
N GLY A 136 -7.99 -9.98 4.46
CA GLY A 136 -7.67 -9.35 3.17
C GLY A 136 -6.59 -8.27 3.25
N LEU A 137 -5.98 -8.09 4.43
CA LEU A 137 -4.73 -7.36 4.65
C LEU A 137 -3.58 -8.35 4.88
N PRO A 138 -2.32 -7.97 4.55
CA PRO A 138 -1.15 -8.80 4.83
C PRO A 138 -0.74 -8.83 6.31
N GLY A 139 -1.39 -8.02 7.14
CA GLY A 139 -1.14 -7.89 8.58
C GLY A 139 -2.10 -6.85 9.18
N PRO A 140 -1.87 -6.41 10.44
CA PRO A 140 -2.65 -5.33 11.04
C PRO A 140 -2.65 -4.09 10.15
N ARG A 141 -3.82 -3.46 10.03
CA ARG A 141 -4.00 -2.28 9.20
C ARG A 141 -3.07 -1.14 9.64
N SER A 142 -2.50 -0.47 8.66
CA SER A 142 -1.62 0.68 8.85
C SER A 142 -2.12 1.93 8.13
N VAL A 143 -1.47 3.05 8.40
CA VAL A 143 -1.66 4.33 7.70
C VAL A 143 -0.33 4.82 7.12
N PHE A 144 -0.37 5.36 5.91
CA PHE A 144 0.71 6.13 5.31
C PHE A 144 0.47 7.61 5.59
N ILE A 145 1.53 8.33 5.94
CA ILE A 145 1.46 9.75 6.27
C ILE A 145 2.46 10.48 5.37
N PHE A 146 1.99 11.42 4.58
CA PHE A 146 2.82 12.28 3.75
C PHE A 146 2.79 13.70 4.27
N ARG A 147 3.95 14.33 4.37
CA ARG A 147 4.11 15.75 4.68
C ARG A 147 4.35 16.51 3.38
N ILE A 148 3.55 17.55 3.19
CA ILE A 148 3.65 18.47 2.06
C ILE A 148 4.03 19.84 2.60
N ALA A 149 5.13 20.39 2.11
CA ALA A 149 5.57 21.74 2.45
C ALA A 149 5.52 22.66 1.23
N THR A 150 4.93 23.82 1.38
CA THR A 150 5.03 24.97 0.47
C THR A 150 5.79 26.09 1.17
N GLN A 151 5.88 27.27 0.54
CA GLN A 151 6.48 28.44 1.19
C GLN A 151 5.71 28.91 2.43
N ASN A 152 4.38 28.77 2.44
CA ASN A 152 3.51 29.36 3.46
C ASN A 152 2.66 28.31 4.21
N LEU A 153 2.82 27.03 3.87
CA LEU A 153 1.96 25.97 4.38
C LEU A 153 2.76 24.70 4.63
N GLN A 154 2.47 24.04 5.75
CA GLN A 154 2.85 22.66 5.98
C GLN A 154 1.61 21.85 6.31
N GLY A 155 1.29 20.87 5.47
CA GLY A 155 0.12 20.02 5.59
C GLY A 155 0.45 18.55 5.51
N TYR A 156 -0.52 17.72 5.89
CA TYR A 156 -0.36 16.28 5.98
C TYR A 156 -1.48 15.55 5.25
N ILE A 157 -1.11 14.45 4.60
CA ILE A 157 -2.02 13.53 3.91
C ILE A 157 -1.92 12.18 4.61
N PHE A 158 -3.05 11.61 5.01
CA PHE A 158 -3.14 10.29 5.63
C PHE A 158 -3.92 9.35 4.70
N GLU A 159 -3.32 8.23 4.35
CA GLU A 159 -3.92 7.21 3.50
C GLU A 159 -3.89 5.85 4.19
N VAL A 160 -5.07 5.36 4.53
CA VAL A 160 -5.25 4.09 5.24
C VAL A 160 -5.12 2.91 4.29
N GLN A 161 -4.42 1.87 4.73
CA GLN A 161 -4.31 0.61 4.00
C GLN A 161 -5.68 -0.07 3.88
N ARG A 162 -5.99 -0.57 2.68
CA ARG A 162 -7.30 -1.11 2.36
C ARG A 162 -7.25 -2.61 2.20
N ALA A 163 -8.21 -3.30 2.80
CA ALA A 163 -8.37 -4.73 2.63
C ALA A 163 -8.92 -5.02 1.22
N LYS A 164 -8.46 -6.14 0.65
CA LYS A 164 -8.98 -6.67 -0.61
C LYS A 164 -9.81 -7.91 -0.35
N ARG A 165 -10.94 -8.03 -1.03
CA ARG A 165 -11.82 -9.21 -0.99
C ARG A 165 -12.19 -9.59 -2.42
N LYS A 166 -12.17 -10.89 -2.72
CA LYS A 166 -12.81 -11.41 -3.94
C LYS A 166 -14.31 -11.44 -3.73
N ASP A 167 -15.07 -10.86 -4.64
CA ASP A 167 -16.51 -11.05 -4.68
C ASP A 167 -16.90 -12.41 -5.28
N GLU A 168 -18.19 -12.68 -5.31
CA GLU A 168 -18.78 -13.94 -5.80
C GLU A 168 -18.40 -14.24 -7.26
N ASN A 169 -18.08 -13.21 -8.06
CA ASN A 169 -17.66 -13.33 -9.44
C ASN A 169 -16.13 -13.48 -9.59
N GLY A 170 -15.39 -13.61 -8.48
CA GLY A 170 -13.94 -13.67 -8.45
C GLY A 170 -13.25 -12.32 -8.67
N THR A 171 -14.00 -11.22 -8.77
CA THR A 171 -13.43 -9.88 -8.95
C THR A 171 -12.88 -9.37 -7.62
N ILE A 172 -11.64 -8.88 -7.63
CA ILE A 172 -11.02 -8.30 -6.44
C ILE A 172 -11.59 -6.89 -6.23
N LYS A 173 -12.34 -6.70 -5.14
CA LYS A 173 -12.80 -5.41 -4.64
C LYS A 173 -11.93 -4.95 -3.48
N GLU A 174 -11.57 -3.67 -3.51
CA GLU A 174 -10.87 -2.98 -2.43
C GLU A 174 -11.86 -2.12 -1.65
N GLU A 175 -11.62 -1.92 -0.35
CA GLU A 175 -12.44 -1.01 0.45
C GLU A 175 -12.44 0.42 -0.13
N SER A 176 -13.58 1.08 -0.05
CA SER A 176 -13.77 2.43 -0.61
C SER A 176 -13.55 3.53 0.43
N PHE A 177 -12.42 3.49 1.14
CA PHE A 177 -12.05 4.59 2.04
C PHE A 177 -11.76 5.90 1.28
N ARG A 178 -11.80 7.00 2.04
CA ARG A 178 -11.30 8.30 1.61
C ARG A 178 -9.97 8.53 2.32
N GLY A 179 -9.07 9.26 1.69
CA GLY A 179 -7.89 9.78 2.39
C GLY A 179 -8.29 11.01 3.20
N LEU A 180 -7.45 11.36 4.17
CA LEU A 180 -7.59 12.54 5.01
C LEU A 180 -6.49 13.53 4.68
N ILE A 181 -6.81 14.82 4.66
CA ILE A 181 -5.83 15.90 4.72
C ILE A 181 -6.05 16.68 6.00
N ALA A 182 -4.96 17.18 6.58
CA ALA A 182 -5.03 18.03 7.76
C ALA A 182 -3.82 18.96 7.89
N ILE A 183 -4.05 20.12 8.51
CA ILE A 183 -3.03 21.10 8.88
C ILE A 183 -3.11 21.27 10.41
N PRO A 184 -2.01 21.08 11.16
CA PRO A 184 -2.01 21.22 12.61
C PRO A 184 -2.32 22.65 13.05
N ALA A 185 -2.92 22.82 14.24
CA ALA A 185 -3.06 24.12 14.89
C ALA A 185 -1.70 24.84 15.00
N THR A 186 -1.69 26.18 14.89
CA THR A 186 -0.46 26.97 15.07
C THR A 186 0.19 26.67 16.42
N GLY A 187 1.49 26.39 16.42
CA GLY A 187 2.25 26.06 17.65
C GLY A 187 2.04 24.64 18.16
N SER A 188 1.39 23.76 17.40
CA SER A 188 1.23 22.35 17.78
C SER A 188 2.58 21.64 17.89
N ASP A 189 2.71 20.81 18.92
CA ASP A 189 3.69 19.72 18.94
C ASP A 189 3.29 18.69 17.89
N ILE A 190 4.08 18.60 16.81
CA ILE A 190 3.75 17.79 15.64
C ILE A 190 3.65 16.31 16.00
N THR A 191 4.51 15.81 16.88
CA THR A 191 4.51 14.40 17.29
C THR A 191 3.24 14.06 18.05
N LYS A 192 2.84 14.91 19.00
CA LYS A 192 1.58 14.73 19.75
C LYS A 192 0.36 14.87 18.85
N TRP A 193 0.38 15.83 17.94
CA TRP A 193 -0.71 16.04 16.99
C TRP A 193 -0.87 14.84 16.04
N LEU A 194 0.24 14.33 15.47
CA LEU A 194 0.21 13.12 14.64
C LEU A 194 -0.35 11.92 15.42
N GLY A 195 0.10 11.72 16.66
CA GLY A 195 -0.42 10.67 17.54
C GLY A 195 -1.93 10.78 17.75
N ALA A 196 -2.44 11.99 17.98
CA ALA A 196 -3.87 12.25 18.13
C ALA A 196 -4.67 11.96 16.84
N VAL A 197 -4.14 12.34 15.67
CA VAL A 197 -4.78 12.05 14.38
C VAL A 197 -4.80 10.54 14.10
N ILE A 198 -3.68 9.84 14.31
CA ILE A 198 -3.56 8.39 14.14
C ILE A 198 -4.55 7.67 15.06
N TYR A 199 -4.63 8.07 16.33
CA TYR A 199 -5.58 7.52 17.29
C TYR A 199 -7.04 7.77 16.87
N ALA A 200 -7.36 8.97 16.35
CA ALA A 200 -8.69 9.26 15.81
C ALA A 200 -9.04 8.40 14.58
N ILE A 201 -8.06 8.10 13.71
CA ILE A 201 -8.26 7.17 12.59
C ILE A 201 -8.62 5.77 13.10
N SER A 202 -7.95 5.26 14.14
CA SER A 202 -8.29 3.99 14.79
C SER A 202 -9.71 4.01 15.37
N ALA A 203 -10.00 4.98 16.26
CA ALA A 203 -11.27 5.09 16.97
C ALA A 203 -12.47 5.17 16.03
N GLU A 204 -12.30 5.78 14.87
CA GLU A 204 -13.36 5.94 13.88
C GLU A 204 -13.29 4.91 12.75
N CYS A 205 -12.47 3.86 12.90
CA CYS A 205 -12.32 2.79 11.91
C CYS A 205 -12.12 3.32 10.48
N GLY A 206 -11.28 4.35 10.31
CA GLY A 206 -10.98 4.97 9.02
C GLY A 206 -12.14 5.75 8.38
N MET A 207 -13.24 5.99 9.09
CA MET A 207 -14.32 6.86 8.62
C MET A 207 -13.92 8.33 8.70
N MET A 208 -13.22 8.82 7.66
CA MET A 208 -12.61 10.16 7.69
C MET A 208 -13.57 11.31 8.02
N LYS A 209 -14.86 11.21 7.70
CA LYS A 209 -15.86 12.22 8.11
C LYS A 209 -15.99 12.34 9.63
N LYS A 210 -15.89 11.24 10.36
CA LYS A 210 -15.94 11.22 11.82
C LYS A 210 -14.58 11.61 12.41
N VAL A 211 -13.48 11.13 11.81
CA VAL A 211 -12.12 11.55 12.18
C VAL A 211 -12.00 13.07 12.17
N ILE A 212 -12.43 13.73 11.09
CA ILE A 212 -12.44 15.19 10.96
C ILE A 212 -13.13 15.87 12.15
N LYS A 213 -14.32 15.40 12.55
CA LYS A 213 -15.04 15.98 13.69
C LYS A 213 -14.23 15.89 14.99
N ARG A 214 -13.48 14.82 15.17
CA ARG A 214 -12.67 14.57 16.37
C ARG A 214 -11.39 15.41 16.40
N ILE A 215 -10.75 15.63 15.26
CA ILE A 215 -9.47 16.36 15.17
C ILE A 215 -9.63 17.86 14.89
N LEU A 216 -10.86 18.33 14.64
CA LEU A 216 -11.17 19.74 14.38
C LEU A 216 -10.62 20.69 15.45
N PRO A 217 -10.72 20.41 16.77
CA PRO A 217 -10.20 21.32 17.79
C PRO A 217 -8.67 21.45 17.82
N ILE A 218 -7.94 20.53 17.19
CA ILE A 218 -6.47 20.46 17.21
C ILE A 218 -5.84 20.74 15.83
N SER A 219 -6.65 21.12 14.84
CA SER A 219 -6.23 21.31 13.45
C SER A 219 -6.76 22.64 12.90
N LEU A 220 -5.95 23.39 12.15
CA LEU A 220 -6.41 24.61 11.47
C LEU A 220 -7.35 24.30 10.31
N HIS A 221 -7.08 23.20 9.62
CA HIS A 221 -7.82 22.80 8.43
C HIS A 221 -7.83 21.29 8.30
N THR A 222 -8.95 20.75 7.84
CA THR A 222 -9.14 19.31 7.64
C THR A 222 -10.16 19.08 6.54
N ASP A 223 -9.90 18.09 5.70
CA ASP A 223 -10.86 17.63 4.70
C ASP A 223 -10.53 16.16 4.36
N HIS A 224 -11.37 15.53 3.57
CA HIS A 224 -11.14 14.20 3.03
C HIS A 224 -11.21 14.21 1.51
N TYR A 225 -10.44 13.32 0.88
CA TYR A 225 -10.38 13.22 -0.57
C TYR A 225 -10.70 11.81 -1.02
N LYS A 226 -11.28 11.70 -2.22
CA LYS A 226 -11.57 10.43 -2.85
C LYS A 226 -10.41 10.07 -3.76
N ARG A 227 -10.02 8.79 -3.78
CA ARG A 227 -9.22 8.26 -4.89
C ARG A 227 -10.00 8.40 -6.19
N THR A 228 -9.34 8.98 -7.18
CA THR A 228 -9.90 9.23 -8.50
C THR A 228 -8.87 8.77 -9.53
N LYS A 229 -9.36 8.11 -10.58
CA LYS A 229 -8.61 7.84 -11.81
C LYS A 229 -9.29 8.60 -12.92
N ARG A 230 -8.54 9.35 -13.73
CA ARG A 230 -9.05 9.97 -14.95
C ARG A 230 -8.34 9.34 -16.13
N GLY A 231 -9.05 9.08 -17.22
CA GLY A 231 -8.48 8.44 -18.42
C GLY A 231 -7.40 9.27 -19.13
N ILE A 232 -7.25 10.54 -18.76
CA ILE A 232 -6.25 11.48 -19.30
C ILE A 232 -5.02 11.65 -18.40
N ASP A 233 -4.97 10.94 -17.27
CA ASP A 233 -3.85 11.06 -16.33
C ASP A 233 -2.57 10.53 -17.00
N SER A 234 -1.56 11.41 -17.14
CA SER A 234 -0.24 11.03 -17.66
C SER A 234 0.54 10.14 -16.70
N GLU A 235 0.23 10.19 -15.40
CA GLU A 235 0.89 9.42 -14.36
C GLU A 235 -0.14 8.79 -13.41
N ALA A 236 0.16 7.59 -12.92
CA ALA A 236 -0.72 6.89 -12.00
C ALA A 236 -0.89 7.68 -10.69
N GLY A 237 -2.12 7.74 -10.18
CA GLY A 237 -2.46 8.45 -8.94
C GLY A 237 -2.44 9.99 -9.01
N HIS A 238 -2.08 10.56 -10.16
CA HIS A 238 -2.06 12.01 -10.38
C HIS A 238 -3.38 12.69 -9.99
N ALA A 239 -4.53 12.27 -10.54
CA ALA A 239 -5.80 12.89 -10.18
C ALA A 239 -6.13 12.78 -8.68
N THR A 240 -5.66 11.72 -8.01
CA THR A 240 -5.84 11.56 -6.56
C THR A 240 -4.97 12.56 -5.81
N ALA A 241 -3.69 12.67 -6.15
CA ALA A 241 -2.76 13.63 -5.56
C ALA A 241 -3.24 15.07 -5.76
N PHE A 242 -3.67 15.43 -6.97
CA PHE A 242 -4.20 16.77 -7.28
C PHE A 242 -5.39 17.12 -6.38
N ASN A 243 -6.40 16.25 -6.28
CA ASN A 243 -7.56 16.49 -5.42
C ASN A 243 -7.16 16.63 -3.94
N ALA A 244 -6.15 15.87 -3.48
CA ALA A 244 -5.68 15.97 -2.11
C ALA A 244 -4.99 17.32 -1.85
N LEU A 245 -4.13 17.77 -2.76
CA LEU A 245 -3.42 19.05 -2.64
C LEU A 245 -4.35 20.26 -2.79
N GLU A 246 -5.32 20.21 -3.71
CA GLU A 246 -6.37 21.23 -3.85
C GLU A 246 -7.17 21.36 -2.55
N LYS A 247 -7.60 20.22 -1.96
CA LYS A 247 -8.28 20.21 -0.66
C LYS A 247 -7.40 20.66 0.50
N LEU A 248 -6.08 20.55 0.37
CA LEU A 248 -5.12 21.10 1.33
C LEU A 248 -4.96 22.62 1.19
N GLY A 249 -5.58 23.24 0.18
CA GLY A 249 -5.48 24.67 -0.10
C GLY A 249 -4.27 25.04 -0.97
N ILE A 250 -3.68 24.08 -1.69
CA ILE A 250 -2.56 24.34 -2.60
C ILE A 250 -3.14 24.56 -4.00
N GLU A 251 -3.10 25.82 -4.43
CA GLU A 251 -3.66 26.28 -5.70
C GLU A 251 -2.57 26.50 -6.77
N GLY A 252 -2.98 26.72 -8.02
CA GLY A 252 -2.08 27.09 -9.11
C GLY A 252 -1.18 25.96 -9.64
N LEU A 253 -1.52 24.71 -9.33
CA LEU A 253 -0.77 23.55 -9.78
C LEU A 253 -0.92 23.34 -11.30
N ALA A 254 0.21 23.33 -12.00
CA ALA A 254 0.35 22.91 -13.38
C ALA A 254 0.70 21.41 -13.47
N TYR A 255 0.63 20.88 -14.70
CA TYR A 255 0.99 19.49 -15.02
C TYR A 255 2.29 19.46 -15.83
N LEU A 256 3.11 18.40 -15.69
CA LEU A 256 4.18 18.15 -16.67
C LEU A 256 3.53 17.87 -18.02
N LYS A 257 3.94 18.63 -19.05
CA LYS A 257 3.53 18.32 -20.42
C LYS A 257 4.16 16.98 -20.81
N PRO A 258 3.41 16.03 -21.39
CA PRO A 258 4.03 14.82 -21.93
C PRO A 258 5.04 15.23 -23.01
N ASN A 259 6.27 14.73 -22.91
CA ASN A 259 7.27 14.91 -23.96
C ASN A 259 6.73 14.28 -25.25
N ARG A 260 6.38 15.11 -26.24
CA ARG A 260 5.93 14.65 -27.56
C ARG A 260 7.07 14.15 -28.45
N GLU A 261 8.22 13.78 -27.89
CA GLU A 261 9.42 13.44 -28.66
C GLU A 261 9.75 11.94 -28.74
N THR A 262 8.93 11.05 -28.17
CA THR A 262 9.15 9.59 -28.27
C THR A 262 8.11 8.83 -29.10
N GLN A 263 7.38 9.54 -29.96
CA GLN A 263 6.56 8.94 -31.02
C GLN A 263 6.88 9.60 -32.35
N ALA A 264 8.06 9.28 -32.88
CA ALA A 264 8.41 9.46 -34.28
C ALA A 264 9.19 8.22 -34.74
#